data_AF-A0A969TKM6-F1
#
_entry.id   AF-A0A969TKM6-F1
#
_cell.length_a   1.000
_cell.length_b   1.000
_cell.length_c   1.000
_cell.angle_alpha   90.00
_cell.angle_beta   90.00
_cell.angle_gamma   90.00
#
_symmetry.space_group_name_H-M   'P 1'
#
loop_
_entity.id
_entity.type
_entity.pdbx_description
1 polymer ?
#
loop_
_entity_poly.entity_id
_entity_poly.type
_entity_poly.pdbx_seq_one_letter_code
_entity_poly.pdbx_strand_id
1 'polypeptide(L)' 'MTQNEITQSLNLARALDLVVSSRIVNGVMYVYNAAGQSKSWDSFATEYPLERLQAMVARAQLQHKSAH' A
#
# COMPACT_ATOMS: atom_id res chain seq x y z
N MET A 1 -1.29 -3.86 -14.29
CA MET A 1 -0.45 -4.43 -13.22
C MET A 1 -0.49 -5.94 -13.30
N THR A 2 0.66 -6.57 -13.20
CA THR A 2 0.81 -8.00 -12.97
C THR A 2 0.44 -8.37 -11.54
N GLN A 3 0.17 -9.65 -11.27
CA GLN A 3 -0.10 -10.15 -9.92
C GLN A 3 1.06 -9.88 -8.95
N ASN A 4 2.30 -9.92 -9.44
CA ASN A 4 3.50 -9.63 -8.64
C ASN A 4 3.52 -8.15 -8.20
N GLU A 5 3.24 -7.23 -9.11
CA GLU A 5 3.19 -5.79 -8.78
C GLU A 5 2.08 -5.48 -7.76
N ILE A 6 0.91 -6.11 -7.88
CA ILE A 6 -0.18 -5.95 -6.90
C ILE A 6 0.27 -6.44 -5.52
N THR A 7 0.88 -7.63 -5.47
CA THR A 7 1.37 -8.22 -4.22
C THR A 7 2.44 -7.33 -3.58
N GLN A 8 3.37 -6.82 -4.37
CA GLN A 8 4.41 -5.91 -3.92
C GLN A 8 3.82 -4.60 -3.39
N SER A 9 2.89 -3.98 -4.11
CA SER A 9 2.21 -2.76 -3.66
C SER A 9 1.45 -2.96 -2.35
N LEU A 10 0.74 -4.09 -2.19
CA LEU A 10 0.05 -4.41 -0.94
C LEU A 10 1.02 -4.58 0.24
N ASN A 11 2.16 -5.22 0.01
CA ASN A 11 3.18 -5.40 1.05
C ASN A 11 3.82 -4.06 1.46
N LEU A 12 4.15 -3.21 0.49
CA LEU A 12 4.69 -1.87 0.78
C LEU A 12 3.66 -0.99 1.49
N ALA A 13 2.39 -1.03 1.06
CA ALA A 13 1.31 -0.29 1.70
C ALA A 13 1.10 -0.71 3.17
N ARG A 14 1.22 -2.01 3.48
CA ARG A 14 1.19 -2.50 4.87
C ARG A 14 2.40 -2.04 5.68
N ALA A 15 3.59 -2.07 5.09
CA ALA A 15 4.81 -1.59 5.74
C ALA A 15 4.79 -0.08 6.04
N LEU A 16 3.92 0.67 5.37
CA LEU A 16 3.68 2.10 5.57
C LEU A 16 2.42 2.40 6.41
N ASP A 17 1.78 1.37 6.99
CA ASP A 17 0.51 1.47 7.73
C ASP A 17 -0.67 2.09 6.94
N LEU A 18 -0.58 2.14 5.61
CA LEU A 18 -1.63 2.67 4.74
C LEU A 18 -2.80 1.68 4.58
N VAL A 19 -2.49 0.38 4.66
CA VAL A 19 -3.44 -0.72 4.49
C VAL A 19 -3.20 -1.74 5.60
N VAL A 20 -4.27 -2.14 6.29
CA VAL A 20 -4.23 -3.23 7.29
C VAL A 20 -4.75 -4.55 6.71
N SER A 21 -5.73 -4.50 5.81
CA SER A 21 -6.29 -5.68 5.18
C SER A 21 -6.78 -5.41 3.76
N SER A 22 -6.91 -6.47 2.97
CA SER A 22 -7.55 -6.42 1.65
C SER A 22 -8.53 -7.57 1.50
N ARG A 23 -9.63 -7.34 0.78
CA ARG A 23 -10.67 -8.34 0.54
C ARG A 23 -11.24 -8.17 -0.86
N ILE A 24 -11.54 -9.28 -1.53
CA ILE A 24 -12.28 -9.28 -2.79
C ILE A 24 -13.78 -9.35 -2.47
N VAL A 25 -14.56 -8.42 -3.00
CA VAL A 25 -16.02 -8.36 -2.89
C VAL A 25 -16.58 -8.21 -4.30
N ASN A 26 -17.40 -9.18 -4.73
CA ASN A 26 -17.98 -9.22 -6.08
C ASN A 26 -16.94 -9.02 -7.21
N GLY A 27 -15.75 -9.64 -7.06
CA GLY A 27 -14.67 -9.55 -8.04
C GLY A 27 -13.83 -8.26 -7.96
N VAL A 28 -14.19 -7.29 -7.13
CA VAL A 28 -13.43 -6.06 -6.91
C VAL A 28 -12.59 -6.18 -5.64
N MET A 29 -11.30 -5.89 -5.73
CA MET A 29 -10.43 -5.82 -4.56
C MET A 29 -10.65 -4.49 -3.82
N TYR A 30 -10.90 -4.58 -2.52
CA TYR A 30 -10.95 -3.45 -1.60
C TYR A 30 -9.80 -3.54 -0.62
N VAL A 31 -9.26 -2.39 -0.24
CA VAL A 31 -8.25 -2.24 0.81
C VAL A 31 -8.86 -1.44 1.96
N TYR A 32 -8.45 -1.78 3.18
CA TYR A 32 -8.94 -1.18 4.41
C TYR A 32 -7.76 -0.59 5.17
N ASN A 33 -7.93 0.61 5.72
CA ASN A 33 -6.95 1.23 6.60
C ASN A 33 -7.27 0.94 8.08
N ALA A 34 -6.38 1.37 8.99
CA ALA A 34 -6.55 1.18 10.43
C ALA A 34 -7.80 1.89 11.01
N ALA A 35 -8.30 2.93 10.32
CA ALA A 35 -9.55 3.61 10.69
C ALA A 35 -10.82 2.86 10.23
N GLY A 36 -10.67 1.69 9.61
CA GLY A 36 -11.79 0.90 9.07
C GLY A 36 -12.37 1.44 7.77
N GLN A 37 -11.76 2.48 7.18
CA GLN A 37 -12.19 3.01 5.90
C GLN A 37 -11.75 2.08 4.78
N SER A 38 -12.68 1.79 3.87
CA SER A 38 -12.41 0.97 2.69
C SER A 38 -12.32 1.84 1.44
N LYS A 39 -11.43 1.48 0.52
CA LYS A 39 -11.43 2.00 -0.86
C LYS A 39 -11.15 0.87 -1.85
N SER A 40 -11.61 1.06 -3.09
CA SER A 40 -11.30 0.12 -4.16
C SER A 40 -9.79 0.14 -4.47
N TRP A 41 -9.28 -0.99 -4.92
CA TRP A 41 -7.89 -1.13 -5.33
C TRP A 41 -7.50 -0.12 -6.42
N ASP A 42 -8.35 0.10 -7.43
CA ASP A 42 -8.09 1.08 -8.49
C ASP A 42 -7.94 2.51 -7.96
N SER A 43 -8.80 2.91 -7.01
CA SER A 43 -8.70 4.22 -6.37
C SER A 43 -7.43 4.32 -5.52
N PHE A 44 -7.11 3.27 -4.77
CA PHE A 44 -5.87 3.21 -3.98
C PHE A 44 -4.62 3.27 -4.86
N ALA A 45 -4.55 2.48 -5.93
CA ALA A 45 -3.41 2.39 -6.84
C ALA A 45 -3.18 3.70 -7.62
N THR A 46 -4.24 4.47 -7.86
CA THR A 46 -4.13 5.81 -8.46
C THR A 46 -3.52 6.83 -7.48
N GLU A 47 -3.87 6.75 -6.19
CA GLU A 47 -3.35 7.65 -5.15
C GLU A 47 -1.92 7.27 -4.72
N TYR A 48 -1.67 5.97 -4.66
CA TYR A 48 -0.41 5.34 -4.24
C TYR A 48 0.09 4.35 -5.30
N PRO A 49 0.59 4.84 -6.45
CA PRO A 49 1.25 3.99 -7.42
C PRO A 49 2.49 3.33 -6.81
N LEU A 50 2.92 2.20 -7.39
CA LEU A 50 4.00 1.36 -6.85
C LEU A 50 5.29 2.15 -6.60
N GLU A 51 5.66 3.02 -7.55
CA GLU A 51 6.86 3.86 -7.48
C GLU A 51 6.80 4.83 -6.29
N ARG A 52 5.61 5.36 -6.00
CA ARG A 52 5.39 6.26 -4.86
C ARG A 52 5.53 5.49 -3.54
N LEU A 53 4.95 4.29 -3.45
CA LEU A 53 5.09 3.42 -2.28
C LEU A 53 6.56 3.05 -2.03
N GLN A 54 7.30 2.68 -3.08
CA GLN A 54 8.73 2.40 -2.99
C GLN A 54 9.52 3.62 -2.49
N ALA A 55 9.25 4.81 -3.03
CA ALA A 55 9.92 6.04 -2.59
C ALA A 55 9.60 6.39 -1.13
N MET A 56 8.36 6.17 -0.67
CA MET A 56 7.97 6.39 0.72
C MET A 56 8.72 5.45 1.68
N VAL A 57 8.80 4.16 1.35
CA VAL A 57 9.56 3.18 2.15
C VAL A 57 11.04 3.53 2.20
N ALA A 58 11.64 3.88 1.05
CA ALA A 58 13.05 4.28 1.00
C ALA A 58 13.33 5.49 1.91
N ARG A 59 12.43 6.48 1.93
CA ARG A 59 12.53 7.65 2.82
C ARG A 59 12.37 7.26 4.30
N ALA A 60 11.43 6.40 4.64
CA ALA A 60 11.25 5.92 6.01
C ALA A 60 12.49 5.17 6.52
N GLN A 61 13.10 4.33 5.68
CA GLN A 61 14.33 3.62 6.02
C GLN A 61 15.55 4.55 6.19
N LEU A 62 15.66 5.59 5.35
CA LEU A 62 16.71 6.61 5.48
C LEU A 62 16.56 7.40 6.79
N GLN A 63 15.33 7.80 7.14
CA GLN A 63 15.06 8.51 8.40
C GLN A 63 15.41 7.66 9.63
N HIS A 64 15.15 6.35 9.58
CA HIS A 64 15.59 5.43 10.64
C HIS A 64 17.12 5.29 10.74
N LYS A 65 17.85 5.38 9.62
CA LYS A 65 19.32 5.33 9.62
C LYS A 65 19.99 6.61 10.10
N SER A 66 19.33 7.77 9.96
CA SER A 66 19.90 9.06 10.37
C SER A 66 19.68 9.41 11.85
N ALA A 67 18.91 8.60 12.58
CA ALA A 67 18.62 8.81 14.00
C ALA A 67 19.51 7.98 14.95
N HIS A 68 20.63 7.43 14.46
CA HIS A 68 21.49 6.53 15.21
C HIS A 68 22.95 6.96 15.28
#